data_AF-A0A072U2F2-F1
#
_entry.id   AF-A0A072U2F2-F1
#
_cell.length_a   1.000
_cell.length_b   1.000
_cell.length_c   1.000
_cell.angle_alpha   90.00
_cell.angle_beta   90.00
_cell.angle_gamma   90.00
#
_symmetry.space_group_name_H-M   'P 1'
#
loop_
_entity.id
_entity.type
_entity.pdbx_description
1 polymer ?
#
loop_
_entity_poly.entity_id
_entity_poly.type
_entity_poly.pdbx_seq_one_letter_code
_entity_poly.pdbx_strand_id
1 'polypeptide(L)'
;MDHGRQVFTVDLLERYAAKGHGVITCMAAGNDVIVIGTSRGWVIRHDFGAGDSHEFDLSAGRPGDQSIHRVFVDPGGCHCIATVVGPGGAETFYTYAKWTKPRVLSKLKGLVVNVVAWNRQQITEGS
;
A
#
# COMPACT_ATOMS: atom_id res chain seq x y z
N MET A 1 5.05 43.62 -2.42
CA MET A 1 4.37 42.54 -3.16
C MET A 1 4.80 41.25 -2.49
N ASP A 2 3.87 40.58 -1.80
CA ASP A 2 4.17 39.37 -1.03
C ASP A 2 4.50 38.27 -2.04
N HIS A 3 5.78 37.87 -2.13
CA HIS A 3 6.20 36.79 -3.00
C HIS A 3 5.42 35.53 -2.58
N GLY A 4 4.57 35.02 -3.49
CA GLY A 4 3.62 33.95 -3.22
C GLY A 4 4.23 32.87 -2.33
N ARG A 5 3.73 32.78 -1.09
CA ARG A 5 4.24 31.91 -0.04
C ARG A 5 4.31 30.48 -0.60
N GLN A 6 5.53 29.98 -0.81
CA GLN A 6 5.73 28.63 -1.32
C GLN A 6 5.19 27.63 -0.29
N VAL A 7 4.08 26.97 -0.59
CA VAL A 7 3.41 26.02 0.33
C VAL A 7 4.00 24.61 0.21
N PHE A 8 4.68 24.29 -0.90
CA PHE A 8 5.31 23.00 -1.13
C PHE A 8 6.56 23.11 -2.02
N THR A 9 7.45 22.14 -1.88
CA THR A 9 8.58 21.87 -2.78
C THR A 9 8.40 20.50 -3.43
N VAL A 10 9.10 20.29 -4.53
CA VAL A 10 9.20 18.98 -5.17
C VAL A 10 10.67 18.58 -5.12
N ASP A 11 10.95 17.53 -4.38
CA ASP A 11 12.28 16.99 -4.18
C ASP A 11 12.36 15.59 -4.77
N LEU A 12 13.44 15.30 -5.49
CA LEU A 12 13.68 13.97 -6.03
C LEU A 12 14.06 13.03 -4.90
N LEU A 13 13.24 11.99 -4.70
CA LEU A 13 13.57 10.88 -3.81
C LEU A 13 14.04 9.68 -4.64
N GLU A 14 15.35 9.56 -4.84
CA GLU A 14 15.94 8.37 -5.44
C GLU A 14 15.98 7.24 -4.40
N ARG A 15 14.94 6.41 -4.39
CA ARG A 15 14.93 5.14 -3.67
C ARG A 15 14.68 4.00 -4.64
N TYR A 16 15.29 2.86 -4.34
CA TYR A 16 14.93 1.58 -4.95
C TYR A 16 13.57 1.12 -4.41
N ALA A 17 12.53 1.90 -4.70
CA ALA A 17 11.26 1.90 -3.99
C ALA A 17 10.47 0.59 -4.18
N ALA A 18 10.61 -0.01 -5.36
CA ALA A 18 10.06 -1.32 -5.69
C ALA A 18 10.96 -2.51 -5.25
N LYS A 19 12.16 -2.24 -4.72
CA LYS A 19 13.10 -3.23 -4.21
C LYS A 19 13.40 -4.43 -5.13
N GLY A 20 13.23 -4.26 -6.44
CA GLY A 20 13.47 -5.32 -7.44
C GLY A 20 12.27 -6.24 -7.68
N HIS A 21 11.13 -5.94 -7.07
CA HIS A 21 9.89 -6.71 -7.19
C HIS A 21 9.04 -6.32 -8.41
N GLY A 22 9.68 -5.91 -9.50
CA GLY A 22 9.03 -5.48 -10.74
C GLY A 22 8.76 -3.97 -10.78
N VAL A 23 7.86 -3.56 -11.67
CA VAL A 23 7.48 -2.14 -11.82
C VAL A 23 6.42 -1.76 -10.78
N ILE A 24 6.41 -0.48 -10.40
CA ILE A 24 5.38 0.08 -9.53
C ILE A 24 4.07 0.17 -10.33
N THR A 25 2.99 -0.40 -9.80
CA THR A 25 1.66 -0.39 -10.44
C THR A 25 0.69 0.54 -9.75
N CYS A 26 0.86 0.75 -8.44
CA CYS A 26 0.03 1.64 -7.64
C CYS A 26 0.77 2.08 -6.37
N MET A 27 0.29 3.15 -5.76
CA MET A 27 0.86 3.71 -4.53
C MET A 27 -0.23 4.43 -3.71
N ALA A 28 -0.07 4.46 -2.40
CA ALA A 28 -0.85 5.29 -1.48
C ALA A 28 0.06 5.87 -0.38
N ALA A 29 -0.30 7.02 0.18
CA ALA A 29 0.47 7.67 1.23
C ALA A 29 -0.43 8.16 2.37
N GLY A 30 0.09 8.15 3.60
CA GLY A 30 -0.58 8.63 4.80
C GLY A 30 0.35 8.59 6.01
N ASN A 31 0.36 9.66 6.81
CA ASN A 31 1.15 9.81 8.05
C ASN A 31 2.60 9.30 7.95
N ASP A 32 3.42 9.93 7.10
CA ASP A 32 4.82 9.55 6.85
C ASP A 32 5.03 8.13 6.31
N VAL A 33 3.98 7.48 5.80
CA VAL A 33 4.06 6.15 5.21
C VAL A 33 3.72 6.23 3.73
N ILE A 34 4.52 5.56 2.91
CA ILE A 34 4.20 5.27 1.51
C ILE A 34 4.07 3.76 1.35
N VAL A 35 2.94 3.31 0.82
CA VAL A 35 2.70 1.92 0.44
C VAL A 35 2.69 1.81 -1.08
N ILE A 36 3.48 0.86 -1.60
CA ILE A 36 3.68 0.63 -3.02
C ILE A 36 3.18 -0.78 -3.36
N GLY A 37 2.42 -0.92 -4.43
CA GLY A 37 2.11 -2.20 -5.06
C GLY A 37 2.95 -2.41 -6.32
N THR A 38 3.37 -3.65 -6.58
CA THR A 38 4.20 -3.98 -7.74
C THR A 38 3.54 -4.96 -8.71
N SER A 39 4.11 -5.05 -9.91
CA SER A 39 3.70 -5.97 -10.97
C SER A 39 4.01 -7.44 -10.69
N ARG A 40 4.74 -7.76 -9.61
CA ARG A 40 5.05 -9.14 -9.18
C ARG A 40 4.33 -9.51 -7.89
N GLY A 41 3.30 -8.76 -7.52
CA GLY A 41 2.43 -9.08 -6.38
C GLY A 41 3.02 -8.72 -5.03
N TRP A 42 4.01 -7.82 -4.99
CA TRP A 42 4.60 -7.34 -3.75
C TRP A 42 3.94 -6.05 -3.29
N VAL A 43 3.73 -5.96 -1.99
CA VAL A 43 3.41 -4.71 -1.30
C VAL A 43 4.60 -4.28 -0.47
N ILE A 44 5.08 -3.07 -0.70
CA ILE A 44 6.25 -2.50 -0.01
C ILE A 44 5.79 -1.28 0.76
N ARG A 45 5.96 -1.31 2.08
CA ARG A 45 5.70 -0.20 2.99
C ARG A 45 7.02 0.48 3.31
N HIS A 46 7.11 1.77 3.06
CA HIS A 46 8.20 2.64 3.51
C HIS A 46 7.65 3.54 4.62
N ASP A 47 8.23 3.45 5.81
CA ASP A 47 7.88 4.26 6.97
C ASP A 47 8.98 5.29 7.19
N PHE A 48 8.70 6.55 6.86
CA PHE A 48 9.67 7.63 6.95
C PHE A 48 9.79 8.18 8.38
N GLY A 49 8.78 7.97 9.23
CA GLY A 49 8.82 8.36 10.63
C GLY A 49 9.68 7.41 11.47
N ALA A 50 9.55 6.10 11.24
CA ALA A 50 10.33 5.07 11.95
C ALA A 50 11.69 4.77 11.29
N GLY A 51 11.86 5.09 10.00
CA GLY A 51 13.07 4.76 9.23
C GLY A 51 13.13 3.32 8.72
N ASP A 52 12.02 2.59 8.79
CA ASP A 52 11.93 1.17 8.44
C ASP A 52 11.16 0.92 7.13
N SER A 53 11.34 -0.28 6.57
CA SER A 53 10.56 -0.74 5.42
C SER A 53 10.20 -2.22 5.54
N HIS A 54 8.96 -2.56 5.17
CA HIS A 54 8.44 -3.92 5.19
C HIS A 54 7.94 -4.33 3.81
N GLU A 55 8.07 -5.62 3.51
CA GLU A 55 7.76 -6.19 2.21
C GLU A 55 6.88 -7.41 2.40
N PHE A 56 5.79 -7.47 1.63
CA PHE A 56 4.83 -8.55 1.68
C PHE A 56 4.64 -9.12 0.28
N ASP A 57 5.02 -10.38 0.09
CA ASP A 57 4.67 -11.13 -1.10
C ASP A 57 3.22 -11.64 -0.98
N LEU A 58 2.29 -10.97 -1.66
CA LEU A 58 0.88 -11.39 -1.71
C LEU A 58 0.62 -12.42 -2.81
N SER A 59 1.60 -12.64 -3.70
CA SER A 59 1.55 -13.64 -4.75
C SER A 59 1.97 -15.03 -4.27
N ALA A 60 2.68 -15.12 -3.15
CA ALA A 60 3.27 -16.34 -2.61
C ALA A 60 2.28 -17.53 -2.59
N GLY A 61 2.75 -18.66 -3.11
CA GLY A 61 1.99 -19.93 -3.11
C GLY A 61 0.93 -20.05 -4.20
N ARG A 62 0.94 -19.18 -5.22
CA ARG A 62 0.00 -19.23 -6.34
C ARG A 62 0.72 -19.27 -7.69
N PRO A 63 0.21 -20.04 -8.66
CA PRO A 63 0.79 -20.12 -9.99
C PRO A 63 0.47 -18.88 -10.83
N GLY A 64 1.42 -18.48 -11.68
CA GLY A 64 1.28 -17.40 -12.65
C GLY A 64 1.61 -16.00 -12.11
N ASP A 65 1.79 -15.06 -13.04
CA ASP A 65 2.10 -13.68 -12.70
C ASP A 65 0.89 -13.01 -12.04
N GLN A 66 1.15 -12.40 -10.89
CA GLN A 66 0.17 -11.64 -10.13
C GLN A 66 0.66 -10.22 -9.95
N SER A 67 -0.25 -9.26 -10.13
CA SER A 67 0.04 -7.84 -10.00
C SER A 67 -0.81 -7.25 -8.89
N ILE A 68 -0.23 -6.34 -8.10
CA ILE A 68 -1.04 -5.51 -7.21
C ILE A 68 -1.84 -4.54 -8.06
N HIS A 69 -3.17 -4.59 -7.91
CA HIS A 69 -4.12 -3.73 -8.60
C HIS A 69 -4.23 -2.37 -7.93
N ARG A 70 -4.47 -2.36 -6.61
CA ARG A 70 -4.51 -1.14 -5.79
C ARG A 70 -4.08 -1.42 -4.36
N VAL A 71 -3.53 -0.38 -3.74
CA VAL A 71 -3.29 -0.29 -2.29
C VAL A 71 -4.02 0.93 -1.75
N PHE A 72 -4.49 0.83 -0.51
CA PHE A 72 -5.15 1.91 0.22
C PHE A 72 -4.55 1.95 1.62
N VAL A 73 -4.13 3.12 2.06
CA VAL A 73 -3.65 3.35 3.43
C VAL A 73 -4.61 4.28 4.15
N ASP A 74 -4.83 4.06 5.44
CA ASP A 74 -5.65 4.95 6.25
C ASP A 74 -4.90 6.27 6.57
N PRO A 75 -5.61 7.32 7.02
CA PRO A 75 -4.97 8.60 7.34
C PRO A 75 -3.87 8.50 8.40
N GLY A 76 -3.92 7.52 9.30
CA GLY A 76 -2.90 7.28 10.33
C GLY A 76 -1.69 6.49 9.85
N GLY A 77 -1.67 5.96 8.62
CA GLY A 77 -0.52 5.23 8.05
C GLY A 77 -0.36 3.79 8.58
N CYS A 78 -1.31 3.31 9.39
CA CYS A 78 -1.19 2.08 10.15
C CYS A 78 -1.94 0.90 9.53
N HIS A 79 -3.03 1.17 8.83
CA HIS A 79 -3.90 0.19 8.22
C HIS A 79 -3.77 0.26 6.70
N CYS A 80 -3.62 -0.89 6.06
CA CYS A 80 -3.55 -0.98 4.61
C CYS A 80 -4.42 -2.11 4.06
N ILE A 81 -5.11 -1.82 2.95
CA ILE A 81 -5.84 -2.80 2.14
C ILE A 81 -5.14 -2.88 0.78
N ALA A 82 -4.85 -4.10 0.32
CA ALA A 82 -4.22 -4.33 -0.97
C ALA A 82 -5.02 -5.37 -1.77
N THR A 83 -5.27 -5.10 -3.04
CA THR A 83 -5.90 -6.05 -3.96
C THR A 83 -4.87 -6.57 -4.95
N VAL A 84 -4.72 -7.89 -5.03
CA VAL A 84 -3.91 -8.58 -6.04
C VAL A 84 -4.82 -9.19 -7.09
N VAL A 85 -4.39 -9.15 -8.35
CA VAL A 85 -5.10 -9.73 -9.49
C VAL A 85 -4.14 -10.62 -10.29
N GLY A 86 -4.65 -11.73 -10.80
CA GLY A 86 -3.93 -12.65 -11.68
C GLY A 86 -4.84 -13.74 -12.24
N PRO A 87 -4.27 -14.83 -12.81
CA PRO A 87 -5.04 -15.90 -13.44
C PRO A 87 -6.07 -16.57 -12.52
N GLY A 88 -5.79 -16.62 -11.22
CA GLY A 88 -6.70 -17.17 -10.20
C GLY A 88 -7.82 -16.22 -9.76
N GLY A 89 -7.95 -15.04 -10.38
CA GLY A 89 -8.90 -14.00 -10.00
C GLY A 89 -8.33 -12.96 -9.05
N ALA A 90 -9.21 -12.18 -8.42
CA ALA A 90 -8.86 -11.12 -7.48
C ALA A 90 -8.92 -11.59 -6.03
N GLU A 91 -7.95 -11.17 -5.22
CA GLU A 91 -7.96 -11.37 -3.78
C GLU A 91 -7.55 -10.08 -3.06
N THR A 92 -8.21 -9.82 -1.93
CA THR A 92 -7.97 -8.62 -1.13
C THR A 92 -7.35 -9.00 0.21
N PHE A 93 -6.31 -8.29 0.59
CA PHE A 93 -5.60 -8.45 1.84
C PHE A 93 -5.73 -7.20 2.71
N TYR A 94 -5.70 -7.42 4.01
CA TYR A 94 -5.56 -6.38 5.02
C TYR A 94 -4.24 -6.59 5.77
N THR A 95 -3.53 -5.49 6.02
CA THR A 95 -2.32 -5.47 6.85
C THR A 95 -2.38 -4.31 7.84
N TYR A 96 -1.67 -4.47 8.95
CA TYR A 96 -1.50 -3.46 9.99
C TYR A 96 0.01 -3.28 10.24
N ALA A 97 0.45 -2.06 10.55
CA ALA A 97 1.87 -1.68 10.59
C ALA A 97 2.74 -2.61 11.46
N LYS A 98 2.21 -3.14 12.57
CA LYS A 98 2.96 -4.03 13.48
C LYS A 98 2.83 -5.52 13.14
N TRP A 99 2.12 -5.87 12.06
CA TRP A 99 1.95 -7.26 11.65
C TRP A 99 3.04 -7.71 10.69
N THR A 100 3.51 -8.93 10.90
CA THR A 100 4.48 -9.61 10.03
C THR A 100 3.82 -10.37 8.89
N LYS A 101 2.49 -10.57 8.93
CA LYS A 101 1.74 -11.33 7.94
C LYS A 101 0.41 -10.64 7.57
N PRO A 102 0.15 -10.42 6.27
CA PRO A 102 -1.14 -9.95 5.78
C PRO A 102 -2.26 -10.98 6.04
N ARG A 103 -3.49 -10.52 6.20
CA ARG A 103 -4.69 -11.36 6.32
C ARG A 103 -5.55 -11.26 5.07
N VAL A 104 -6.02 -12.38 4.57
CA VAL A 104 -6.95 -12.44 3.44
C VAL A 104 -8.35 -11.99 3.89
N LEU A 105 -8.99 -11.11 3.14
CA LEU A 105 -10.38 -10.72 3.30
C LEU A 105 -11.28 -11.64 2.47
N SER A 106 -11.54 -12.85 2.97
CA SER A 106 -12.23 -13.92 2.24
C SER A 106 -13.62 -13.56 1.71
N LYS A 107 -14.34 -12.66 2.38
CA LYS A 107 -15.65 -12.17 1.94
C LYS A 107 -15.61 -11.32 0.66
N LEU A 108 -14.42 -10.86 0.26
CA LEU A 108 -14.19 -10.09 -0.97
C LEU A 108 -13.54 -10.93 -2.08
N LYS A 109 -13.44 -12.27 -1.90
CA LYS A 109 -12.81 -13.16 -2.88
C LYS A 109 -13.50 -13.02 -4.24
N GLY A 110 -12.69 -12.85 -5.30
CA GLY A 110 -13.16 -12.68 -6.67
C GLY A 110 -13.62 -11.25 -7.01
N LEU A 111 -13.69 -10.34 -6.03
CA LEU A 111 -14.04 -8.94 -6.26
C LEU A 111 -12.78 -8.10 -6.40
N VAL A 112 -12.77 -7.26 -7.44
CA VAL A 112 -11.72 -6.26 -7.63
C VAL A 112 -12.10 -5.01 -6.84
N VAL A 113 -11.46 -4.79 -5.68
CA VAL A 113 -11.70 -3.59 -4.87
C VAL A 113 -11.06 -2.40 -5.56
N ASN A 114 -11.90 -1.47 -6.02
CA ASN A 114 -11.44 -0.30 -6.75
C ASN A 114 -11.26 0.94 -5.88
N VAL A 115 -12.04 1.07 -4.81
CA VAL A 115 -12.06 2.25 -3.94
C VAL A 115 -12.33 1.81 -2.51
N VAL A 116 -11.63 2.42 -1.55
CA VAL A 116 -11.85 2.30 -0.12
C VAL A 116 -11.97 3.70 0.46
N ALA A 117 -12.95 3.91 1.34
CA ALA A 117 -13.07 5.12 2.13
C ALA A 117 -12.95 4.76 3.62
N TRP A 118 -12.09 5.49 4.34
CA TRP A 118 -11.85 5.27 5.77
C TRP A 118 -12.80 6.11 6.62
N ASN A 119 -13.43 5.51 7.62
CA ASN A 119 -14.27 6.22 8.56
C ASN A 119 -13.40 7.09 9.49
N ARG A 120 -13.43 8.42 9.27
CA ARG A 120 -12.63 9.37 10.05
C ARG A 120 -13.05 9.50 11.51
N GLN A 121 -14.28 9.10 11.86
CA GLN A 121 -14.76 9.16 13.24
C GLN A 121 -14.30 7.96 14.08
N GLN A 122 -13.76 6.92 13.43
CA GLN A 122 -13.35 5.67 14.07
C GLN A 122 -11.96 5.26 13.59
N ILE A 123 -11.02 6.22 13.57
CA ILE A 123 -9.62 5.91 13.29
C ILE A 123 -9.01 5.35 14.58
N THR A 124 -8.68 4.06 14.58
CA THR A 124 -8.20 3.32 15.76
C THR A 124 -6.91 3.89 16.36
N GLU A 125 -6.12 4.63 15.58
CA GLU A 125 -4.81 5.18 16.00
C GLU A 125 -4.69 6.70 15.85
N GLY A 126 -5.81 7.41 15.71
CA GLY A 126 -5.84 8.87 15.69
C GLY A 126 -5.89 9.44 17.11
N SER A 127 -4.74 9.60 17.77
CA SER A 127 -4.59 10.35 19.02
C SER A 127 -3.21 10.99 19.10
#